data_AF-A0A257JDL8-F1
#
_entry.id   AF-A0A257JDL8-F1
#
_cell.length_a   1.000
_cell.length_b   1.000
_cell.length_c   1.000
_cell.angle_alpha   90.00
_cell.angle_beta   90.00
_cell.angle_gamma   90.00
#
_symmetry.space_group_name_H-M   'P 1'
#
loop_
_entity.id
_entity.type
_entity.pdbx_description
1 polymer ?
#
loop_
_entity_poly.entity_id
_entity_poly.type
_entity_poly.pdbx_seq_one_letter_code
_entity_poly.pdbx_strand_id
1 'polypeptide(L)' 'LHGSGAISGIVLAGVLGYAALTRLRPDRQFWHDAVCGTRLIDWRPALPAKAKSAG' A
#
# COMPACT_ATOMS: atom_id res chain seq x y z
N LEU A 1 21.30 10.14 24.41
CA LEU A 1 21.82 9.44 23.22
C LEU A 1 20.68 8.98 22.29
N HIS A 2 19.79 9.88 21.87
CA HIS A 2 18.88 9.62 20.75
C HIS A 2 18.74 10.93 19.98
N GLY A 3 19.66 11.14 19.03
CA GLY A 3 19.54 12.24 18.08
C GLY A 3 18.40 11.95 17.11
N SER A 4 17.72 12.99 16.64
CA SER A 4 16.62 12.89 15.67
C SER A 4 16.96 12.00 14.46
N GLY A 5 18.22 11.99 14.02
CA GLY A 5 18.71 11.13 12.94
C GLY A 5 18.67 9.62 13.25
N ALA A 6 18.98 9.21 14.49
CA ALA A 6 18.93 7.80 14.89
C ALA A 6 17.48 7.29 14.93
N ILE A 7 16.56 8.10 15.46
CA ILE A 7 15.12 7.79 15.49
C ILE A 7 14.59 7.66 14.06
N SER A 8 14.90 8.65 13.22
CA SER A 8 14.48 8.65 11.82
C SER A 8 15.02 7.42 11.06
N GLY A 9 16.28 7.05 11.30
CA GLY A 9 16.89 5.86 10.69
C GLY A 9 16.19 4.56 11.07
N ILE A 10 15.87 4.36 12.36
CA ILE A 10 15.15 3.18 12.84
C ILE A 10 13.73 3.13 12.26
N VAL A 11 13.03 4.26 12.23
CA VAL A 11 11.67 4.33 11.66
C VAL A 11 11.71 3.97 10.18
N LEU A 12 12.66 4.54 9.41
CA LEU A 12 12.78 4.26 7.99
C LEU A 12 13.12 2.79 7.72
N ALA A 13 14.06 2.22 8.49
CA ALA A 13 14.39 0.80 8.40
C ALA A 13 13.18 -0.09 8.70
N GLY A 14 12.38 0.25 9.72
CA GLY A 14 11.13 -0.44 10.04
C GLY A 14 10.10 -0.37 8.92
N VAL A 15 9.89 0.81 8.33
CA VAL A 15 8.96 1.01 7.19
C VAL A 15 9.39 0.18 5.98
N LEU A 16 10.67 0.21 5.63
CA LEU A 16 11.21 -0.55 4.50
C LEU A 16 11.11 -2.06 4.73
N GLY A 17 11.44 -2.51 5.95
CA GLY A 17 11.28 -3.90 6.36
C GLY A 17 9.83 -4.35 6.22
N TYR A 18 8.90 -3.59 6.81
CA TYR A 18 7.47 -3.89 6.75
C TYR A 18 6.95 -3.94 5.30
N ALA A 19 7.37 -2.99 4.44
CA ALA A 19 7.01 -2.99 3.02
C ALA A 19 7.62 -4.15 2.22
N ALA A 20 8.80 -4.64 2.60
CA ALA A 20 9.39 -5.84 2.00
C ALA A 20 8.58 -7.09 2.38
N LEU A 21 8.18 -7.21 3.66
CA LEU A 21 7.33 -8.30 4.13
C LEU A 21 5.98 -8.35 3.41
N THR A 22 5.40 -7.22 3.04
CA THR A 22 4.16 -7.21 2.24
C THR A 22 4.40 -7.57 0.78
N ARG A 23 5.56 -7.23 0.20
CA ARG A 23 5.92 -7.67 -1.17
C ARG A 23 6.17 -9.17 -1.28
N LEU A 24 6.63 -9.83 -0.22
CA LEU A 24 6.85 -11.28 -0.20
C LEU A 24 5.54 -12.07 -0.14
N ARG A 25 4.44 -11.44 0.27
CA ARG A 25 3.13 -12.06 0.28
C ARG A 25 2.53 -12.13 -1.14
N PRO A 26 1.97 -13.28 -1.55
CA PRO A 26 1.38 -13.45 -2.88
C PRO A 26 0.24 -12.47 -3.18
N ASP A 27 -0.52 -12.13 -2.15
CA ASP A 27 -1.67 -11.22 -2.20
C ASP A 27 -1.28 -9.75 -2.03
N ARG A 28 0.02 -9.46 -1.79
CA ARG A 28 0.60 -8.11 -1.62
C ARG A 28 -0.12 -7.22 -0.59
N GLN A 29 -0.87 -7.83 0.31
CA GLN A 29 -1.68 -7.12 1.29
C GLN A 29 -0.89 -6.91 2.59
N PHE A 30 -1.31 -5.94 3.40
CA PHE A 30 -0.62 -5.63 4.64
C PHE A 30 -0.89 -6.70 5.70
N TRP A 31 0.10 -6.97 6.55
CA TRP A 31 -0.04 -7.98 7.61
C TRP A 31 -1.15 -7.62 8.60
N HIS A 32 -1.33 -6.34 8.89
CA HIS A 32 -2.46 -5.91 9.71
C HIS A 32 -3.82 -6.23 9.07
N ASP A 33 -3.95 -6.11 7.74
CA ASP A 33 -5.19 -6.45 7.04
C ASP A 33 -5.54 -7.93 7.19
N ALA A 34 -4.53 -8.80 7.05
CA ALA A 34 -4.71 -10.25 7.22
C ALA A 34 -5.11 -10.61 8.66
N VAL A 35 -4.53 -9.96 9.66
CA VAL A 35 -4.87 -10.16 11.08
C VAL A 35 -6.31 -9.69 11.38
N CYS A 36 -6.73 -8.58 10.76
CA CYS A 36 -8.09 -8.05 10.91
C CYS A 36 -9.12 -8.73 10.00
N GLY A 37 -8.70 -9.61 9.09
CA GLY A 37 -9.57 -10.23 8.09
C GLY A 37 -10.09 -9.24 7.03
N THR A 38 -9.44 -8.08 6.87
CA THR A 38 -9.80 -7.08 5.86
C THR A 38 -9.03 -7.31 4.56
N ARG A 39 -9.60 -6.88 3.43
CA ARG A 39 -8.95 -6.99 2.12
C ARG A 39 -9.03 -5.70 1.33
N LEU A 40 -7.86 -5.21 0.92
CA LEU A 40 -7.78 -4.12 -0.05
C LEU A 40 -8.20 -4.61 -1.44
N ILE A 41 -9.21 -3.96 -2.01
CA ILE A 41 -9.73 -4.25 -3.35
C ILE A 41 -9.39 -3.05 -4.24
N ASP A 42 -8.70 -3.29 -5.35
CA ASP A 42 -8.46 -2.26 -6.37
C ASP A 42 -9.78 -1.98 -7.11
N TRP A 43 -10.34 -0.79 -6.89
CA TRP A 43 -11.54 -0.35 -7.58
C TRP A 43 -11.16 0.69 -8.64
N ARG A 44 -11.38 0.34 -9.91
CA ARG A 44 -11.13 1.22 -11.05
C ARG A 44 -12.48 1.68 -11.62
N PRO A 45 -12.82 2.98 -11.58
CA PRO A 45 -14.06 3.46 -12.16
C PRO A 45 -14.06 3.21 -13.66
N ALA A 46 -15.20 2.78 -14.21
CA ALA A 46 -15.37 2.66 -15.65
C ALA A 46 -15.19 4.05 -16.28
N LEU A 47 -14.31 4.15 -17.29
CA LEU A 47 -14.16 5.38 -18.04
C LEU A 47 -15.51 5.75 -18.68
N PRO A 48 -15.95 7.02 -18.59
CA PRO A 48 -17.19 7.42 -19.21
C PRO A 48 -17.13 7.14 -20.71
N ALA A 49 -18.16 6.44 -21.23
CA ALA A 49 -18.27 6.18 -22.66
C ALA A 49 -18.19 7.53 -23.39
N LYS A 50 -17.19 7.68 -24.26
CA LYS A 50 -17.01 8.86 -25.11
C LYS A 50 -18.35 9.12 -25.80
N ALA A 51 -19.03 10.22 -25.44
CA ALA A 51 -20.29 10.59 -26.04
C ALA A 51 -20.09 10.57 -27.55
N LYS A 52 -20.82 9.67 -28.23
CA LYS A 52 -20.77 9.52 -29.67
C LYS A 52 -21.19 10.88 -30.22
N SER A 53 -20.22 11.65 -30.72
CA SER A 53 -20.48 12.94 -31.38
C SER A 53 -21.54 12.65 -32.44
N ALA A 54 -22.73 13.20 -32.23
CA ALA A 54 -23.80 13.14 -33.20
C ALA A 54 -23.25 13.72 -34.52
N GLY A 55 -23.59 13.03 -35.61
CA GLY A 55 -23.11 13.33 -36.95
C GLY A 55 -23.75 14.56 -37.57
#